data_AF-A0A4S1WZV9-F1
#
_entry.id   AF-A0A4S1WZV9-F1
#
_cell.length_a   1.000
_cell.length_b   1.000
_cell.length_c   1.000
_cell.angle_alpha   90.00
_cell.angle_beta   90.00
_cell.angle_gamma   90.00
#
_symmetry.space_group_name_H-M   'P 1'
#
loop_
_entity.id
_entity.type
_entity.pdbx_description
1 polymer ?
#
loop_
_entity_poly.entity_id
_entity_poly.type
_entity_poly.pdbx_seq_one_letter_code
_entity_poly.pdbx_strand_id
1 'polypeptide(L)'
;MATNADDTTTTSERRAWLTAPEWRSVLYFTLHGLGFLGSTLLMTWGLFFLFFLAIGGFSFDGFIHQLNNFTARYVTADPARTGAFLNIFAIAHMILSAVVITFRRDRILPDRLQERARDHG
;
A
#
# COMPACT_ATOMS: atom_id res chain seq x y z
N MET A 1 66.04 -13.16 -13.51
CA MET A 1 65.21 -14.36 -13.29
C MET A 1 63.99 -13.90 -12.52
N ALA A 2 62.82 -14.01 -13.14
CA ALA A 2 61.57 -13.39 -12.69
C ALA A 2 61.02 -14.06 -11.42
N THR A 3 60.52 -13.27 -10.48
CA THR A 3 59.54 -13.72 -9.49
C THR A 3 58.22 -13.00 -9.81
N ASN A 4 57.29 -13.75 -10.39
CA ASN A 4 55.88 -13.38 -10.52
C ASN A 4 55.13 -14.09 -9.39
N ALA A 5 54.28 -13.36 -8.68
CA ALA A 5 53.04 -13.83 -8.04
C ALA A 5 52.46 -12.60 -7.34
N ASP A 6 51.45 -11.93 -7.92
CA ASP A 6 50.03 -12.29 -7.77
C ASP A 6 49.64 -12.49 -6.30
N ASP A 7 49.18 -11.41 -5.63
CA ASP A 7 48.11 -11.53 -4.63
C ASP A 7 47.55 -10.15 -4.22
N THR A 8 46.72 -9.56 -5.09
CA THR A 8 45.76 -8.52 -4.65
C THR A 8 44.42 -8.73 -5.36
N THR A 9 43.83 -9.90 -5.18
CA THR A 9 42.45 -10.22 -5.62
C THR A 9 41.52 -10.36 -4.42
N THR A 10 41.46 -9.38 -3.53
CA THR A 10 40.57 -9.45 -2.36
C THR A 10 39.85 -8.15 -2.07
N THR A 11 38.96 -7.71 -2.97
CA THR A 11 37.70 -7.00 -2.63
C THR A 11 36.97 -6.56 -3.90
N SER A 12 36.01 -7.33 -4.40
CA SER A 12 35.05 -6.79 -5.40
C SER A 12 33.74 -7.56 -5.52
N GLU A 13 33.65 -8.85 -5.19
CA GLU A 13 32.46 -9.61 -5.64
C GLU A 13 31.55 -10.13 -4.53
N ARG A 14 31.12 -9.22 -3.64
CA ARG A 14 29.94 -9.43 -2.77
C ARG A 14 28.64 -8.94 -3.40
N ARG A 15 28.58 -8.81 -4.73
CA ARG A 15 27.33 -8.60 -5.45
C ARG A 15 26.77 -9.96 -5.81
N ALA A 16 26.19 -10.65 -4.84
CA ALA A 16 25.46 -11.89 -5.07
C ALA A 16 24.31 -11.63 -6.05
N TRP A 17 24.62 -11.87 -7.31
CA TRP A 17 23.77 -11.98 -8.48
C TRP A 17 22.61 -12.92 -8.13
N LEU A 18 21.45 -12.34 -7.84
CA LEU A 18 20.21 -13.11 -7.72
C LEU A 18 20.05 -13.91 -9.03
N THR A 19 19.89 -15.22 -8.92
CA THR A 19 19.70 -16.10 -10.06
C THR A 19 18.45 -15.66 -10.83
N ALA A 20 18.40 -15.85 -12.15
CA ALA A 20 17.25 -15.50 -12.99
C ALA A 20 15.85 -15.87 -12.39
N PRO A 21 15.65 -17.04 -11.74
CA PRO A 21 14.39 -17.35 -11.06
C PRO A 21 14.10 -16.52 -9.80
N GLU A 22 15.11 -16.10 -9.04
CA GLU A 22 14.95 -15.20 -7.89
C GLU A 22 14.50 -13.81 -8.35
N TRP A 23 15.06 -13.31 -9.45
CA TRP A 23 14.66 -12.01 -10.01
C TRP A 23 13.22 -12.00 -10.52
N ARG A 24 12.78 -13.10 -11.14
CA ARG A 24 11.37 -13.29 -11.53
C ARG A 24 10.45 -13.31 -10.32
N SER A 25 10.88 -13.91 -9.22
CA SER A 25 10.09 -13.99 -7.97
C SER A 25 9.97 -12.62 -7.29
N VAL A 26 11.08 -11.88 -7.20
CA VAL A 26 11.10 -10.50 -6.68
C VAL A 26 10.22 -9.58 -7.54
N LEU A 27 10.33 -9.68 -8.87
CA LEU A 27 9.52 -8.87 -9.78
C LEU A 27 8.03 -9.18 -9.64
N TYR A 28 7.66 -10.47 -9.61
CA TYR A 28 6.28 -10.89 -9.40
C TYR A 28 5.73 -10.39 -8.07
N PHE A 29 6.46 -10.61 -6.97
CA PHE A 29 6.08 -10.13 -5.64
C PHE A 29 5.93 -8.62 -5.60
N THR A 30 6.86 -7.88 -6.21
CA THR A 30 6.83 -6.41 -6.24
C THR A 30 5.64 -5.90 -7.05
N LEU A 31 5.40 -6.44 -8.24
CA LEU A 31 4.28 -6.02 -9.09
C LEU A 31 2.94 -6.35 -8.45
N HIS A 32 2.82 -7.54 -7.85
CA HIS A 32 1.62 -7.95 -7.14
C HIS A 32 1.40 -7.10 -5.87
N GLY A 33 2.45 -6.86 -5.10
CA GLY A 33 2.44 -6.02 -3.91
C GLY A 33 2.07 -4.57 -4.23
N LEU A 34 2.66 -3.98 -5.27
CA LEU A 34 2.30 -2.64 -5.75
C LEU A 34 0.86 -2.58 -6.25
N GLY A 35 0.42 -3.58 -7.01
CA GLY A 35 -0.97 -3.68 -7.45
C GLY A 35 -1.93 -3.74 -6.26
N PHE A 36 -1.61 -4.54 -5.24
CA PHE A 36 -2.38 -4.66 -4.00
C PHE A 36 -2.42 -3.35 -3.21
N LEU A 37 -1.26 -2.73 -2.98
CA LEU A 37 -1.13 -1.46 -2.25
C LEU A 37 -1.83 -0.33 -2.99
N GLY A 38 -1.58 -0.18 -4.29
CA GLY A 38 -2.16 0.86 -5.12
C GLY A 38 -3.68 0.76 -5.19
N SER A 39 -4.23 -0.44 -5.36
CA SER A 39 -5.69 -0.63 -5.35
C SER A 39 -6.32 -0.43 -3.97
N THR A 40 -5.63 -0.81 -2.90
CA THR A 40 -6.09 -0.53 -1.52
C THR A 40 -6.11 0.98 -1.26
N LEU A 41 -5.05 1.69 -1.64
CA LEU A 41 -4.95 3.14 -1.52
C LEU A 41 -6.05 3.84 -2.35
N LEU A 42 -6.31 3.36 -3.57
CA LEU A 42 -7.36 3.92 -4.41
C LEU A 42 -8.76 3.70 -3.78
N MET A 43 -9.01 2.54 -3.19
CA MET A 43 -10.26 2.26 -2.46
C MET A 43 -10.41 3.17 -1.23
N THR A 44 -9.36 3.36 -0.42
CA THR A 44 -9.45 4.22 0.76
C THR A 44 -9.68 5.68 0.39
N TRP A 45 -9.00 6.20 -0.64
CA TRP A 45 -9.28 7.52 -1.19
C TRP A 45 -10.69 7.65 -1.76
N GLY A 46 -11.16 6.63 -2.49
CA GLY A 46 -12.54 6.57 -2.98
C GLY A 46 -13.56 6.63 -1.83
N LEU A 47 -13.29 5.93 -0.73
CA LEU A 47 -14.15 5.97 0.46
C LEU A 47 -14.15 7.33 1.16
N PHE A 48 -13.01 8.04 1.24
CA PHE A 48 -13.00 9.43 1.69
C PHE A 48 -13.83 10.33 0.79
N PHE A 49 -13.65 10.21 -0.52
CA PHE A 49 -14.45 10.96 -1.49
C PHE A 49 -15.94 10.70 -1.30
N LEU A 50 -16.35 9.43 -1.22
CA LEU A 50 -17.74 9.03 -0.99
C LEU A 50 -18.27 9.51 0.36
N PHE A 51 -17.45 9.53 1.41
CA PHE A 51 -17.82 10.07 2.71
C PHE A 51 -18.18 11.56 2.61
N PHE A 52 -17.29 12.38 2.05
CA PHE A 52 -17.54 13.82 1.84
C PHE A 52 -18.74 14.06 0.92
N LEU A 53 -18.91 13.24 -0.11
CA LEU A 53 -20.04 13.32 -1.02
C LEU A 53 -21.36 13.00 -0.31
N ALA A 54 -21.37 11.95 0.54
CA ALA A 54 -22.55 11.56 1.30
C ALA A 54 -22.97 12.64 2.31
N ILE A 55 -22.04 13.21 3.08
CA ILE A 55 -22.35 14.31 4.01
C ILE A 55 -22.64 15.64 3.29
N GLY A 56 -22.24 15.76 2.02
CA GLY A 56 -22.59 16.84 1.10
C GLY A 56 -23.95 16.66 0.40
N GLY A 57 -24.78 15.71 0.84
CA GLY A 57 -26.09 15.46 0.25
C GLY A 57 -26.03 14.86 -1.17
N PHE A 58 -24.98 14.10 -1.48
CA PHE A 58 -24.71 13.51 -2.79
C PHE A 58 -24.63 14.53 -3.95
N SER A 59 -24.28 15.77 -3.63
CA SER A 59 -24.09 16.84 -4.61
C SER A 59 -22.63 17.26 -4.69
N PHE A 60 -22.19 17.69 -5.88
CA PHE A 60 -20.83 18.20 -6.04
C PHE A 60 -20.60 19.48 -5.24
N ASP A 61 -21.59 20.38 -5.21
CA ASP A 61 -21.54 21.62 -4.42
C ASP A 61 -21.39 21.32 -2.92
N GLY A 62 -22.21 20.41 -2.39
CA GLY A 62 -22.11 19.99 -1.00
C GLY A 62 -20.81 19.26 -0.67
N PHE A 63 -20.28 18.44 -1.58
CA PHE A 63 -18.95 17.84 -1.43
C PHE A 63 -17.87 18.92 -1.26
N ILE A 64 -17.84 19.91 -2.16
CA ILE A 64 -16.88 21.02 -2.11
C ILE A 64 -17.07 21.85 -0.83
N HIS A 65 -18.31 22.08 -0.40
CA HIS A 65 -18.60 22.79 0.85
C HIS A 65 -18.00 22.06 2.07
N GLN A 66 -18.18 20.74 2.15
CA GLN A 66 -17.66 19.94 3.26
C GLN A 66 -16.13 19.85 3.22
N LEU A 67 -15.54 19.75 2.02
CA LEU A 67 -14.10 19.80 1.83
C LEU A 67 -13.53 21.16 2.26
N ASN A 68 -14.18 22.26 1.89
CA ASN A 68 -13.79 23.60 2.31
C ASN A 68 -13.88 23.78 3.83
N ASN A 69 -14.90 23.23 4.47
CA ASN A 69 -15.01 23.25 5.93
C ASN A 69 -13.82 22.54 6.60
N PHE A 70 -13.46 21.37 6.06
CA PHE A 70 -12.34 20.58 6.55
C PHE A 70 -11.00 21.31 6.37
N THR A 71 -10.72 21.85 5.18
CA THR A 71 -9.47 22.54 4.89
C THR A 71 -9.36 23.87 5.64
N ALA A 72 -10.44 24.64 5.78
CA ALA A 72 -10.45 25.87 6.56
C ALA A 72 -10.08 25.60 8.03
N ARG A 73 -10.60 24.52 8.63
CA ARG A 73 -10.24 24.10 10.00
C ARG A 73 -8.77 23.67 10.12
N TYR A 74 -8.21 23.06 9.08
CA TYR A 74 -6.80 22.68 9.04
C TYR A 74 -5.88 23.91 8.94
N VAL A 75 -6.19 24.86 8.04
CA VAL A 75 -5.36 26.06 7.81
C VAL A 75 -5.41 27.03 8.99
N THR A 76 -6.53 27.09 9.70
CA THR A 76 -6.70 27.95 10.88
C THR A 76 -6.15 27.33 12.17
N ALA A 77 -5.71 26.06 12.14
CA ALA A 77 -5.12 25.41 13.30
C ALA A 77 -3.70 25.94 13.55
N ASP A 78 -3.41 26.24 14.82
CA ASP A 78 -2.05 26.53 15.29
C ASP A 78 -1.11 25.33 15.01
N PRO A 79 0.21 25.53 14.75
CA PRO A 79 1.14 24.46 14.37
C PRO A 79 1.12 23.22 15.30
N ALA A 80 0.91 23.41 16.61
CA ALA A 80 0.79 22.29 17.55
C ALA A 80 -0.48 21.44 17.32
N ARG A 81 -1.56 22.05 16.83
CA ARG A 81 -2.86 21.41 16.56
C ARG A 81 -2.92 20.78 15.17
N THR A 82 -2.14 21.29 14.22
CA THR A 82 -1.98 20.72 12.88
C THR A 82 -1.45 19.29 12.94
N GLY A 83 -0.47 19.02 13.82
CA GLY A 83 0.05 17.67 14.04
C GLY A 83 -1.02 16.69 14.55
N ALA A 84 -1.84 17.11 15.51
CA ALA A 84 -2.95 16.30 16.01
C ALA A 84 -4.00 16.02 14.92
N PHE A 85 -4.28 16.99 14.06
CA PHE A 85 -5.20 16.83 12.93
C PHE A 85 -4.70 15.80 11.92
N LEU A 86 -3.42 15.88 11.54
CA LEU A 86 -2.79 14.90 10.65
C LEU A 86 -2.76 13.50 11.28
N ASN A 87 -2.53 13.39 12.59
CA ASN A 87 -2.60 12.10 13.30
C ASN A 87 -4.00 11.51 13.24
N ILE A 88 -5.05 12.29 13.48
CA ILE A 88 -6.45 11.82 13.37
C ILE A 88 -6.73 11.36 11.94
N PHE A 89 -6.34 12.14 10.94
CA PHE A 89 -6.52 11.77 9.53
C PHE A 89 -5.77 10.48 9.18
N ALA A 90 -4.51 10.34 9.62
CA ALA A 90 -3.69 9.16 9.41
C ALA A 90 -4.30 7.91 10.08
N ILE A 91 -4.76 8.04 11.33
CA ILE A 91 -5.43 6.94 12.05
C ILE A 91 -6.71 6.53 11.32
N ALA A 92 -7.53 7.48 10.88
CA ALA A 92 -8.73 7.19 10.10
C ALA A 92 -8.39 6.45 8.79
N HIS A 93 -7.35 6.90 8.08
CA HIS A 93 -6.87 6.25 6.86
C HIS A 93 -6.37 4.83 7.13
N MET A 94 -5.66 4.61 8.24
CA MET A 94 -5.16 3.29 8.66
C MET A 94 -6.31 2.32 8.99
N ILE A 95 -7.31 2.77 9.74
CA ILE A 95 -8.51 1.97 10.06
C ILE A 95 -9.23 1.58 8.76
N LEU A 96 -9.45 2.53 7.87
CA LEU A 96 -10.12 2.29 6.59
C LEU A 96 -9.34 1.31 5.71
N SER A 97 -8.01 1.45 5.67
CA SER A 97 -7.12 0.52 4.97
C SER A 97 -7.23 -0.88 5.55
N ALA A 98 -7.18 -1.02 6.88
CA ALA A 98 -7.30 -2.31 7.55
C ALA A 98 -8.65 -2.99 7.26
N VAL A 99 -9.73 -2.22 7.24
CA VAL A 99 -11.08 -2.70 6.89
C VAL A 99 -11.12 -3.17 5.44
N VAL A 100 -10.61 -2.38 4.48
CA VAL A 100 -10.55 -2.75 3.06
C VAL A 100 -9.70 -4.00 2.86
N ILE A 101 -8.53 -4.07 3.47
CA ILE A 101 -7.64 -5.24 3.42
C ILE A 101 -8.35 -6.46 3.99
N THR A 102 -9.05 -6.31 5.11
CA THR A 102 -9.79 -7.38 5.77
C THR A 102 -10.90 -7.94 4.89
N PHE A 103 -11.73 -7.09 4.28
CA PHE A 103 -12.76 -7.55 3.35
C PHE A 103 -12.19 -8.15 2.05
N ARG A 104 -10.99 -7.73 1.66
CA ARG A 104 -10.33 -8.21 0.47
C ARG A 104 -9.59 -9.53 0.69
N ARG A 105 -9.19 -9.84 1.92
CA ARG A 105 -8.42 -11.06 2.26
C ARG A 105 -9.18 -12.33 1.86
N ASP A 106 -10.51 -12.33 2.01
CA ASP A 106 -11.36 -13.48 1.76
C ASP A 106 -11.50 -13.77 0.25
N ARG A 107 -11.17 -12.79 -0.60
CA ARG A 107 -11.11 -12.96 -2.07
C ARG A 107 -9.75 -13.39 -2.60
N ILE A 108 -8.70 -13.38 -1.76
CA ILE A 108 -7.32 -13.70 -2.15
C ILE A 108 -6.94 -15.13 -1.80
N LEU A 109 -7.57 -15.74 -0.78
CA LEU A 109 -7.45 -17.17 -0.52
C LEU A 109 -8.31 -17.90 -1.57
N PRO A 110 -7.72 -18.57 -2.58
CA PRO A 110 -8.50 -19.46 -3.43
C PRO A 110 -9.01 -20.60 -2.55
N ASP A 111 -10.15 -21.17 -2.90
CA ASP A 111 -10.73 -22.41 -2.35
C ASP A 111 -9.81 -23.63 -2.59
N ARG A 112 -8.51 -23.56 -2.26
CA ARG A 112 -7.57 -24.70 -2.34
C ARG A 112 -7.96 -25.84 -1.40
N LEU A 113 -8.96 -25.62 -0.55
CA LEU A 113 -9.64 -26.64 0.25
C LEU A 113 -10.80 -27.35 -0.48
N GLN A 114 -11.41 -26.76 -1.52
CA GLN A 114 -12.46 -27.42 -2.30
C GLN A 114 -11.90 -28.32 -3.41
N GLU A 115 -10.78 -27.96 -4.03
CA GLU A 115 -10.17 -28.77 -5.11
C GLU A 115 -9.71 -30.15 -4.59
N ARG A 116 -9.16 -30.22 -3.37
CA ARG A 116 -8.70 -31.48 -2.75
C ARG A 116 -9.84 -32.41 -2.32
N ALA A 117 -11.06 -31.89 -2.17
CA ALA A 117 -12.23 -32.68 -1.80
C ALA A 117 -12.94 -33.31 -3.01
N ARG A 118 -12.70 -32.79 -4.22
CA ARG A 118 -13.28 -33.32 -5.47
C ARG A 118 -12.44 -34.41 -6.14
N ASP A 119 -11.16 -34.52 -5.80
CA ASP A 119 -10.23 -35.47 -6.42
C ASP A 119 -10.19 -36.84 -5.70
N HIS A 120 -11.09 -37.07 -4.74
CA HIS A 120 -11.20 -38.30 -3.93
C HIS A 120 -12.62 -38.89 -3.91
N GLY A 121 -13.44 -38.61 -4.93
CA GLY A 121 -14.78 -39.18 -5.13
C GLY A 121 -14.81 -40.23 -6.22
#